data_AF-A0A1G1K2T1-F1
#
_entry.id   AF-A0A1G1K2T1-F1
#
_cell.length_a   1.000
_cell.length_b   1.000
_cell.length_c   1.000
_cell.angle_alpha   90.00
_cell.angle_beta   90.00
_cell.angle_gamma   90.00
#
_symmetry.space_group_name_H-M   'P 1'
#
loop_
_entity.id
_entity.type
_entity.pdbx_description
1 polymer ?
#
loop_
_entity_poly.entity_id
_entity_poly.type
_entity_poly.pdbx_seq_one_letter_code
_entity_poly.pdbx_strand_id
1 'polypeptide(L)'
;MELSKIVQNIQYILAPAIMISSGALLLLGFQNKFSALFNRLRLLNEERRRLKKKPQRVDTENQRLQNVEKQLEGIAKRLFYVKNAILAVYVAIIAFLMTSFFLFFAIYFEFQFEFLTIFFFGTGLTALFVSSILIMLEVSVAYRILQLERKI
;
A
#
# COMPACT_ATOMS: atom_id res chain seq x y z
N MET A 1 6.31 -33.29 -27.70
CA MET A 1 6.95 -32.65 -26.53
C MET A 1 6.85 -33.63 -25.36
N GLU A 2 7.95 -34.00 -24.71
CA GLU A 2 7.89 -34.89 -23.54
C GLU A 2 7.10 -34.22 -22.40
N LEU A 3 6.22 -34.97 -21.74
CA LEU A 3 5.36 -34.46 -20.66
C LEU A 3 6.15 -33.69 -19.58
N SER A 4 7.35 -34.17 -19.27
CA SER A 4 8.29 -33.53 -18.33
C SER A 4 8.62 -32.07 -18.72
N LYS A 5 8.88 -31.81 -20.01
CA LYS A 5 9.19 -30.45 -20.52
C LYS A 5 7.97 -29.52 -20.42
N ILE A 6 6.76 -30.06 -20.63
CA ILE A 6 5.52 -29.27 -20.50
C ILE A 6 5.34 -28.80 -19.06
N VAL A 7 5.50 -29.72 -18.10
CA VAL A 7 5.37 -29.43 -16.67
C VAL A 7 6.40 -28.39 -16.23
N GLN A 8 7.65 -28.53 -16.67
CA GLN A 8 8.72 -27.58 -16.36
C GLN A 8 8.42 -26.17 -16.88
N ASN A 9 7.93 -26.05 -18.12
CA ASN A 9 7.56 -24.76 -18.69
C ASN A 9 6.42 -24.08 -17.92
N ILE A 10 5.40 -24.85 -17.52
CA ILE A 10 4.30 -24.36 -16.68
C ILE A 10 4.84 -23.84 -15.34
N GLN A 11 5.78 -24.55 -14.71
CA GLN A 11 6.39 -24.11 -13.46
C GLN A 11 7.12 -22.77 -13.62
N TYR A 12 7.81 -22.53 -14.73
CA TYR A 12 8.46 -21.24 -15.00
C TYR A 12 7.44 -20.11 -15.17
N ILE A 13 6.36 -20.34 -15.92
CA ILE A 13 5.29 -19.35 -16.13
C ILE A 13 4.61 -19.01 -14.80
N LEU A 14 4.48 -19.99 -13.89
CA LEU A 14 3.90 -19.82 -12.57
C LEU A 14 4.85 -19.25 -11.51
N ALA A 15 6.16 -19.17 -11.77
CA ALA A 15 7.11 -18.67 -10.77
C ALA A 15 6.79 -17.26 -10.24
N PRO A 16 6.37 -16.27 -11.08
CA PRO A 16 5.92 -14.96 -10.60
C PRO A 16 4.66 -15.00 -9.74
N ALA A 17 3.86 -16.08 -9.79
CA ALA A 17 2.63 -16.20 -8.99
C ALA A 17 2.87 -16.20 -7.48
N ILE A 18 4.06 -16.63 -7.04
CA ILE A 18 4.48 -16.53 -5.64
C ILE A 18 4.58 -15.06 -5.22
N MET A 19 5.18 -14.22 -6.07
CA MET A 19 5.33 -12.78 -5.81
C MET A 19 3.98 -12.07 -5.82
N ILE A 20 3.08 -12.46 -6.72
CA ILE A 20 1.69 -11.98 -6.75
C ILE A 20 0.99 -12.33 -5.43
N SER A 21 1.14 -13.56 -4.95
CA SER A 21 0.51 -14.03 -3.70
C SER A 21 1.03 -13.26 -2.47
N SER A 22 2.34 -13.05 -2.37
CA SER A 22 2.93 -12.21 -1.31
C SER A 22 2.46 -10.76 -1.41
N GLY A 23 2.40 -10.20 -2.63
CA GLY A 23 1.87 -8.86 -2.88
C GLY A 23 0.39 -8.74 -2.47
N ALA A 24 -0.43 -9.73 -2.77
CA ALA A 24 -1.85 -9.76 -2.38
C ALA A 24 -2.04 -9.77 -0.86
N LEU A 25 -1.18 -10.50 -0.12
CA LEU A 25 -1.21 -10.50 1.34
C LEU A 25 -0.84 -9.13 1.93
N LEU A 26 0.19 -8.49 1.39
CA LEU A 26 0.56 -7.12 1.77
C LEU A 26 -0.57 -6.13 1.47
N LEU A 27 -1.16 -6.24 0.28
CA LEU A 27 -2.27 -5.41 -0.16
C LEU A 27 -3.46 -5.52 0.80
N LEU A 28 -3.82 -6.73 1.22
CA LEU A 28 -4.88 -6.97 2.21
C LEU A 28 -4.57 -6.24 3.53
N GLY A 29 -3.35 -6.38 4.04
CA GLY A 29 -2.91 -5.69 5.26
C GLY A 29 -2.99 -4.16 5.12
N PHE A 30 -2.56 -3.62 3.99
CA PHE A 30 -2.56 -2.17 3.75
C PHE A 30 -3.96 -1.62 3.52
N GLN A 31 -4.85 -2.34 2.81
CA GLN A 31 -6.24 -1.96 2.62
C GLN A 31 -7.01 -1.91 3.94
N ASN A 32 -6.80 -2.91 4.81
CA ASN A 32 -7.40 -2.91 6.15
C ASN A 32 -6.94 -1.70 6.98
N LYS A 33 -5.62 -1.41 6.96
CA LYS A 33 -5.05 -0.23 7.61
C LYS A 33 -5.62 1.07 7.03
N PHE A 34 -5.73 1.17 5.70
CA PHE A 34 -6.27 2.34 5.01
C PHE A 34 -7.72 2.59 5.42
N SER A 35 -8.57 1.57 5.39
CA SER A 35 -9.97 1.64 5.83
C SER A 35 -10.10 2.08 7.28
N ALA A 36 -9.26 1.54 8.18
CA ALA A 36 -9.25 1.93 9.59
C ALA A 36 -8.86 3.41 9.78
N LEU A 37 -7.81 3.88 9.11
CA LEU A 37 -7.38 5.28 9.16
C LEU A 37 -8.44 6.22 8.58
N PHE A 38 -9.07 5.82 7.49
CA PHE A 38 -10.11 6.60 6.83
C PHE A 38 -11.37 6.74 7.69
N ASN A 39 -11.76 5.67 8.40
CA ASN A 39 -12.84 5.73 9.38
C ASN A 39 -12.49 6.67 10.54
N ARG A 40 -11.27 6.61 11.08
CA ARG A 40 -10.82 7.53 12.14
C ARG A 40 -10.80 8.99 11.65
N LEU A 41 -10.40 9.23 10.40
CA LEU A 41 -10.45 10.56 9.77
C LEU A 41 -11.89 11.10 9.72
N ARG A 42 -12.86 10.27 9.32
CA ARG A 42 -14.28 10.66 9.26
C ARG A 42 -14.81 11.06 10.63
N LEU A 43 -14.58 10.23 11.65
CA LEU A 43 -15.02 10.50 13.03
C LEU A 43 -14.45 11.81 13.58
N LEU A 44 -13.14 12.04 13.42
CA LEU A 44 -12.51 13.28 13.88
C LEU A 44 -12.96 14.51 13.10
N ASN A 45 -13.26 14.36 11.80
CA ASN A 45 -13.82 15.45 11.01
C ASN A 45 -15.25 15.80 11.43
N GLU A 46 -16.07 14.82 11.80
CA GLU A 46 -17.39 15.05 12.37
C GLU A 46 -17.30 15.76 13.72
N GLU A 47 -16.38 15.33 14.60
CA GLU A 47 -16.12 15.99 15.87
C GLU A 47 -15.66 17.45 15.67
N ARG A 48 -14.73 17.69 14.74
CA ARG A 48 -14.28 19.04 14.36
C ARG A 48 -15.45 19.91 13.91
N ARG A 49 -16.33 19.39 13.04
CA ARG A 49 -17.52 20.11 12.56
C ARG A 49 -18.47 20.44 13.71
N ARG A 50 -18.69 19.51 14.64
CA ARG A 50 -19.54 19.72 15.82
C ARG A 50 -18.98 20.81 16.72
N LEU A 51 -17.68 20.76 17.03
CA LEU A 51 -17.01 21.77 17.86
C LEU A 51 -17.02 23.15 17.21
N LYS A 52 -16.80 23.24 15.89
CA LYS A 52 -16.82 24.52 15.16
C LYS A 52 -18.20 25.18 15.12
N LYS A 53 -19.28 24.40 15.10
CA LYS A 53 -20.67 24.90 15.04
C LYS A 53 -21.19 25.44 16.38
N LYS A 54 -20.48 25.24 17.50
CA LYS A 54 -20.91 25.79 18.80
C LYS A 54 -20.72 27.31 18.84
N PRO A 55 -21.77 28.11 19.14
CA PRO A 55 -21.74 29.57 19.11
C PRO A 55 -20.90 30.18 20.25
N GLN A 56 -20.84 29.53 21.41
CA GLN A 56 -19.91 29.85 22.51
C GLN A 56 -19.18 28.56 22.89
N ARG A 57 -17.84 28.63 22.93
CA ARG A 57 -16.98 27.52 23.32
C ARG A 57 -16.25 27.89 24.60
N VAL A 58 -16.25 26.98 25.56
CA VAL A 58 -15.43 27.09 26.77
C VAL A 58 -13.98 26.79 26.40
N ASP A 59 -13.00 27.27 27.18
CA ASP A 59 -11.57 27.11 26.88
C ASP A 59 -11.15 25.64 26.66
N THR A 60 -11.76 24.72 27.41
CA THR A 60 -11.54 23.27 27.26
C THR A 60 -11.98 22.75 25.89
N GLU A 61 -13.05 23.30 25.30
CA GLU A 61 -13.53 22.93 23.97
C GLU A 61 -12.65 23.51 22.87
N ASN A 62 -12.08 24.70 23.08
CA ASN A 62 -11.08 25.28 22.18
C ASN A 62 -9.79 24.46 22.17
N GLN A 63 -9.31 24.03 23.34
CA GLN A 63 -8.17 23.11 23.44
C GLN A 63 -8.47 21.76 22.77
N ARG A 64 -9.68 21.20 22.97
CA ARG A 64 -10.10 19.97 22.30
C ARG A 64 -10.12 20.13 20.79
N LEU A 65 -10.65 21.24 20.26
CA LEU A 65 -10.66 21.51 18.83
C LEU A 65 -9.24 21.56 18.25
N GLN A 66 -8.30 22.23 18.91
CA GLN A 66 -6.90 22.27 18.49
C GLN A 66 -6.27 20.87 18.46
N ASN A 67 -6.57 20.03 19.46
CA ASN A 67 -6.08 18.65 19.51
C ASN A 67 -6.66 17.80 18.36
N VAL A 68 -7.95 17.95 18.06
CA VAL A 68 -8.60 17.27 16.92
C VAL A 68 -7.96 17.70 15.60
N GLU A 69 -7.69 18.99 15.41
CA GLU A 69 -7.03 19.49 14.19
C GLU A 69 -5.61 18.93 14.03
N LYS A 70 -4.81 18.86 15.11
CA LYS A 70 -3.48 18.21 15.09
C LYS A 70 -3.57 16.72 14.75
N GLN A 71 -4.55 15.99 15.31
CA GLN A 71 -4.73 14.57 14.99
C GLN A 71 -5.13 14.35 13.53
N LEU A 72 -5.98 15.22 12.97
CA LEU A 72 -6.39 15.16 11.57
C LEU A 72 -5.21 15.33 10.62
N GLU A 73 -4.30 16.28 10.89
CA GLU A 73 -3.07 16.45 10.11
C GLU A 73 -2.19 15.19 10.14
N GLY A 74 -2.03 14.59 11.33
CA GLY A 74 -1.30 13.35 11.50
C GLY A 74 -1.89 12.18 10.72
N ILE A 75 -3.21 12.02 10.76
CA ILE A 75 -3.92 10.96 10.02
C ILE A 75 -3.85 11.19 8.51
N ALA A 76 -3.99 12.43 8.03
CA ALA A 76 -3.88 12.75 6.62
C ALA A 76 -2.50 12.35 6.06
N LYS A 77 -1.42 12.66 6.78
CA LYS A 77 -0.06 12.27 6.41
C LYS A 77 0.10 10.74 6.36
N ARG A 78 -0.47 10.02 7.32
CA ARG A 78 -0.43 8.55 7.35
C ARG A 78 -1.21 7.94 6.18
N LEU A 79 -2.41 8.45 5.89
CA LEU A 79 -3.22 8.02 4.75
C LEU A 79 -2.48 8.20 3.42
N PHE A 80 -1.72 9.29 3.26
CA PHE A 80 -0.88 9.49 2.08
C PHE A 80 0.12 8.34 1.88
N TYR A 81 0.85 7.95 2.92
CA TYR A 81 1.81 6.84 2.83
C TYR A 81 1.14 5.50 2.54
N VAL A 82 0.05 5.16 3.26
CA VAL A 82 -0.67 3.89 3.03
C VAL A 82 -1.26 3.83 1.62
N LYS A 83 -1.86 4.93 1.13
CA LYS A 83 -2.41 5.00 -0.22
C LYS A 83 -1.34 4.73 -1.28
N ASN A 84 -0.19 5.40 -1.17
CA ASN A 84 0.88 5.23 -2.14
C ASN A 84 1.52 3.83 -2.06
N ALA A 85 1.60 3.22 -0.86
CA ALA A 85 2.04 1.84 -0.71
C ALA A 85 1.09 0.86 -1.41
N ILE A 86 -0.22 1.02 -1.23
CA ILE A 86 -1.25 0.23 -1.93
C ILE A 86 -1.07 0.34 -3.46
N LEU A 87 -0.90 1.55 -3.98
CA LEU A 87 -0.69 1.77 -5.41
C LEU A 87 0.60 1.09 -5.91
N ALA A 88 1.69 1.19 -5.14
CA ALA A 88 2.95 0.53 -5.49
C ALA A 88 2.81 -1.01 -5.50
N VAL A 89 2.05 -1.60 -4.57
CA VAL A 89 1.77 -3.04 -4.60
C VAL A 89 0.93 -3.44 -5.82
N TYR A 90 -0.07 -2.64 -6.20
CA TYR A 90 -0.83 -2.90 -7.43
C TYR A 90 0.06 -2.85 -8.67
N VAL A 91 0.94 -1.85 -8.78
CA VAL A 91 1.94 -1.78 -9.87
C VAL A 91 2.81 -3.03 -9.88
N ALA A 92 3.24 -3.50 -8.71
CA ALA A 92 4.04 -4.72 -8.62
C ALA A 92 3.28 -5.96 -9.11
N ILE A 93 2.04 -6.15 -8.66
CA ILE A 93 1.18 -7.28 -9.07
C ILE A 93 0.99 -7.29 -10.58
N ILE A 94 0.66 -6.13 -11.18
CA ILE A 94 0.48 -6.01 -12.62
C ILE A 94 1.79 -6.34 -13.35
N ALA A 95 2.93 -5.86 -12.86
CA ALA A 95 4.23 -6.13 -13.48
C ALA A 95 4.61 -7.62 -13.42
N PHE A 96 4.32 -8.32 -12.31
CA PHE A 96 4.54 -9.77 -12.21
C PHE A 96 3.58 -10.57 -13.10
N LEU A 97 2.32 -10.13 -13.23
CA LEU A 97 1.39 -10.73 -14.19
C LEU A 97 1.92 -10.59 -15.62
N MET A 98 2.40 -9.40 -16.00
CA MET A 98 3.01 -9.17 -17.31
C MET A 98 4.26 -10.05 -17.52
N THR A 99 5.06 -10.27 -16.47
CA THR A 99 6.21 -11.19 -16.52
C THR A 99 5.76 -12.61 -16.86
N SER A 100 4.72 -13.14 -16.21
CA SER A 100 4.15 -14.46 -16.52
C SER A 100 3.61 -14.53 -17.95
N PHE A 101 2.96 -13.46 -18.44
CA PHE A 101 2.50 -13.39 -19.83
C PHE A 101 3.66 -13.44 -20.83
N PHE A 102 4.72 -12.65 -20.64
CA PHE A 102 5.86 -12.65 -21.55
C PHE A 102 6.63 -13.98 -21.54
N LEU A 103 6.76 -14.63 -20.37
CA LEU A 103 7.33 -15.99 -20.29
C LEU A 103 6.51 -17.00 -21.11
N PHE A 104 5.18 -16.93 -21.01
CA PHE A 104 4.31 -17.80 -21.82
C PHE A 104 4.53 -17.58 -23.32
N PHE A 105 4.54 -16.31 -23.78
CA PHE A 105 4.76 -16.02 -25.20
C PHE A 105 6.16 -16.40 -25.68
N ALA A 106 7.20 -16.16 -24.88
CA ALA A 106 8.58 -16.52 -25.22
C ALA A 106 8.75 -18.04 -25.42
N ILE A 107 8.07 -18.86 -24.60
CA ILE A 107 8.17 -20.32 -24.67
C ILE A 107 7.42 -20.90 -25.89
N TYR A 108 6.23 -20.38 -26.21
CA TYR A 108 5.34 -21.02 -27.19
C TYR A 108 5.33 -20.36 -28.57
N PHE A 109 5.76 -19.11 -28.69
CA PHE A 109 5.70 -18.36 -29.95
C PHE A 109 7.08 -17.91 -30.47
N GLU A 110 8.17 -18.40 -29.87
CA GLU A 110 9.58 -18.09 -30.23
C GLU A 110 9.92 -16.59 -30.33
N PHE A 111 9.10 -15.72 -29.71
CA PHE A 111 9.38 -14.27 -29.65
C PHE A 111 10.47 -13.95 -28.63
N GLN A 112 11.41 -13.08 -29.00
CA GLN A 112 12.48 -12.60 -28.12
C GLN A 112 11.99 -11.53 -27.13
N PHE A 113 11.20 -11.94 -26.14
CA PHE A 113 10.69 -11.05 -25.07
C PHE A 113 11.53 -11.05 -23.79
N GLU A 114 12.78 -11.52 -23.85
CA GLU A 114 13.67 -11.63 -22.68
C GLU A 114 13.86 -10.28 -21.97
N PHE A 115 14.16 -9.22 -22.74
CA PHE A 115 14.34 -7.88 -22.20
C PHE A 115 13.07 -7.36 -21.49
N LEU A 116 11.90 -7.53 -22.12
CA LEU A 116 10.62 -7.12 -21.51
C LEU A 116 10.32 -7.92 -20.24
N THR A 117 10.59 -9.23 -20.26
CA THR A 117 10.37 -10.10 -19.10
C THR A 117 11.19 -9.64 -17.90
N ILE A 118 12.49 -9.38 -18.11
CA ILE A 118 13.40 -8.88 -17.06
C ILE A 118 12.96 -7.49 -16.60
N PHE A 119 12.59 -6.61 -17.52
CA PHE A 119 12.14 -5.25 -17.22
C PHE A 119 10.89 -5.23 -16.32
N PHE A 120 9.85 -5.99 -16.68
CA PHE A 120 8.62 -6.07 -15.87
C PHE A 120 8.88 -6.75 -14.53
N PHE A 121 9.69 -7.81 -14.49
CA PHE A 121 10.05 -8.46 -13.23
C PHE A 121 10.79 -7.50 -12.29
N GLY A 122 11.79 -6.77 -12.79
CA GLY A 122 12.53 -5.76 -12.03
C GLY A 122 11.65 -4.60 -11.57
N THR A 123 10.73 -4.14 -12.42
CA THR A 123 9.73 -3.13 -12.05
C THR A 123 8.84 -3.61 -10.91
N GLY A 124 8.43 -4.88 -10.93
CA GLY A 124 7.64 -5.47 -9.85
C GLY A 124 8.38 -5.51 -8.52
N LEU A 125 9.64 -5.93 -8.52
CA LEU A 125 10.48 -5.98 -7.32
C LEU A 125 10.73 -4.59 -6.73
N THR A 126 11.07 -3.62 -7.57
CA THR A 126 11.31 -2.23 -7.13
C THR A 126 10.03 -1.60 -6.57
N ALA A 127 8.87 -1.84 -7.18
CA ALA A 127 7.61 -1.35 -6.67
C ALA A 127 7.24 -1.96 -5.31
N LEU A 128 7.47 -3.27 -5.08
CA LEU A 128 7.31 -3.88 -3.76
C LEU A 128 8.26 -3.27 -2.70
N PHE A 129 9.51 -3.00 -3.08
CA PHE A 129 10.47 -2.36 -2.20
C PHE A 129 10.03 -0.95 -1.81
N VAL A 130 9.61 -0.14 -2.79
CA VAL A 130 9.05 1.21 -2.57
C VAL A 130 7.84 1.15 -1.65
N SER A 131 6.92 0.20 -1.87
CA SER A 131 5.77 0.02 -0.99
C SER A 131 6.19 -0.26 0.45
N SER A 132 7.20 -1.09 0.65
CA SER A 132 7.70 -1.44 1.98
C SER A 132 8.28 -0.23 2.71
N ILE A 133 9.06 0.60 2.00
CA ILE A 133 9.58 1.87 2.53
C ILE A 133 8.43 2.81 2.93
N LEU A 134 7.41 2.97 2.09
CA LEU A 134 6.28 3.85 2.37
C LEU A 134 5.54 3.44 3.66
N ILE A 135 5.38 2.14 3.90
CA ILE A 135 4.77 1.64 5.13
C ILE A 135 5.69 1.85 6.34
N MET A 136 7.00 1.67 6.20
CA MET A 136 7.94 2.01 7.27
C MET A 136 7.82 3.49 7.66
N LEU A 137 7.74 4.40 6.67
CA LEU A 137 7.52 5.83 6.91
C LEU A 137 6.18 6.11 7.62
N GLU A 138 5.11 5.40 7.25
CA GLU A 138 3.83 5.50 7.95
C GLU A 138 3.95 5.12 9.43
N VAL A 139 4.64 4.02 9.72
CA VAL A 139 4.86 3.54 11.09
C VAL A 139 5.69 4.55 11.88
N SER A 140 6.73 5.15 11.29
CA SER A 140 7.50 6.21 11.95
C SER A 140 6.66 7.44 12.31
N VAL A 141 5.75 7.85 11.42
CA VAL A 141 4.81 8.96 11.70
C VAL A 141 3.82 8.57 12.79
N ALA A 142 3.27 7.36 12.74
CA ALA A 142 2.36 6.87 13.78
C ALA A 142 3.03 6.88 15.16
N TYR A 143 4.27 6.41 15.25
CA TYR A 143 5.05 6.39 16.48
C TYR A 143 5.33 7.80 17.02
N ARG A 144 5.68 8.75 16.15
CA ARG A 144 5.90 10.14 16.53
C ARG A 144 4.65 10.78 17.14
N ILE A 145 3.47 10.51 16.57
CA ILE A 145 2.19 11.02 17.10
C ILE A 145 1.90 10.43 18.48
N LEU A 146 2.09 9.12 18.66
CA LEU A 146 1.89 8.45 19.96
C LEU A 146 2.82 9.01 21.04
N GLN A 147 4.08 9.33 20.71
CA GLN A 147 5.00 9.95 21.67
C GLN A 147 4.57 11.38 22.08
N LEU A 148 3.92 12.12 21.18
CA LEU A 148 3.38 13.44 21.52
C LEU A 148 2.16 13.32 22.45
N GLU A 149 1.32 12.29 22.27
CA GLU A 149 0.17 12.03 23.15
C GLU A 149 0.59 11.60 24.56
N ARG A 150 1.71 10.88 24.72
CA ARG A 150 2.20 10.43 26.05
C ARG A 150 2.86 11.54 26.88
N LYS A 151 3.22 12.68 26.28
CA LYS A 151 3.87 13.81 26.97
C LYS A 151 2.88 14.89 27.44
N ILE A 152 1.58 14.70 27.19
CA ILE A 152 0.47 15.54 27.67
C ILE A 152 -0.15 14.82 28.87
#